data_AF-A0AAV7NR99-F1
#
_entry.id   AF-A0AAV7NR99-F1
#
_cell.length_a   1.000
_cell.length_b   1.000
_cell.length_c   1.000
_cell.angle_alpha   90.00
_cell.angle_beta   90.00
_cell.angle_gamma   90.00
#
_symmetry.space_group_name_H-M   'P 1'
#
loop_
_entity.id
_entity.type
_entity.pdbx_description
1 polymer ?
#
loop_
_entity_poly.entity_id
_entity_poly.type
_entity_poly.pdbx_seq_one_letter_code
_entity_poly.pdbx_strand_id
1 'polypeptide(L)'
;MVCLADQYISHVTAKYPGSVHDAFVLRNSSIPQLMAQLQRHRVWLIGDFGYPKLSWLLTPVRNPRTGAENRYNNVHGRTRRIVERTFSLLKARFRCLHPTGGSLWYSPEKVCRIVVVWCMLHNLALTRVVSYLKEERGDNAAMVAVDTEDSEEEGEEEHVDNRTHMIQQYFQ
;
A
#
# COMPACT_ATOMS: atom_id res chain seq x y z
N MET A 1 -6.48 -2.10 -2.54
CA MET A 1 -5.33 -1.82 -3.43
C MET A 1 -4.13 -1.54 -2.53
N VAL A 2 -2.96 -2.05 -2.89
CA VAL A 2 -1.69 -1.78 -2.19
C VAL A 2 -0.78 -1.04 -3.17
N CYS A 3 -0.14 0.03 -2.71
CA CYS A 3 0.82 0.78 -3.50
C CYS A 3 2.11 1.01 -2.72
N LEU A 4 3.21 1.14 -3.46
CA LEU A 4 4.52 1.49 -2.95
C LEU A 4 4.65 3.03 -2.82
N ALA A 5 5.76 3.48 -2.24
CA ALA A 5 5.99 4.89 -1.92
C ALA A 5 6.03 5.80 -3.17
N ASP A 6 6.41 5.23 -4.31
CA ASP A 6 6.48 5.86 -5.64
C ASP A 6 5.15 5.83 -6.40
N GLN A 7 4.05 5.43 -5.74
CA GLN A 7 2.72 5.28 -6.31
C GLN A 7 2.56 4.11 -7.31
N TYR A 8 3.58 3.24 -7.41
CA TYR A 8 3.45 1.97 -8.13
C TYR A 8 2.47 1.05 -7.41
N ILE A 9 1.50 0.51 -8.16
CA ILE A 9 0.46 -0.37 -7.60
C ILE A 9 0.98 -1.80 -7.64
N SER A 10 1.26 -2.38 -6.47
CA SER A 10 1.76 -3.76 -6.36
C SER A 10 0.64 -4.80 -6.35
N HIS A 11 -0.49 -4.49 -5.70
CA HIS A 11 -1.62 -5.40 -5.61
C HIS A 11 -2.98 -4.70 -5.76
N VAL A 12 -3.87 -5.35 -6.50
CA VAL A 12 -5.26 -4.90 -6.67
C VAL A 12 -6.22 -6.07 -6.51
N THR A 13 -7.27 -5.85 -5.71
CA THR A 13 -8.39 -6.78 -5.56
C THR A 13 -9.66 -6.07 -6.03
N ALA A 14 -10.15 -6.45 -7.20
CA ALA A 14 -11.40 -5.93 -7.78
C ALA A 14 -12.41 -7.07 -7.86
N LYS A 15 -13.00 -7.43 -6.72
CA LYS A 15 -13.98 -8.53 -6.59
C LYS A 15 -15.18 -8.19 -5.72
N TYR A 16 -15.15 -7.04 -5.05
CA TYR A 16 -16.11 -6.66 -4.02
C TYR A 16 -16.71 -5.29 -4.34
N PRO A 17 -18.01 -5.08 -4.07
CA PRO A 17 -18.61 -3.77 -4.16
C PRO A 17 -18.07 -2.84 -3.05
N GLY A 18 -18.18 -1.53 -3.26
CA GLY A 18 -17.63 -0.52 -2.35
C GLY A 18 -18.28 -0.46 -0.95
N SER A 19 -19.38 -1.20 -0.73
CA SER A 19 -20.03 -1.32 0.59
C SER A 19 -19.39 -2.38 1.50
N VAL A 20 -18.52 -3.23 0.97
CA VAL A 20 -17.86 -4.29 1.75
C VAL A 20 -16.76 -3.66 2.62
N HIS A 21 -16.71 -4.06 3.90
CA HIS A 21 -15.68 -3.60 4.80
C HIS A 21 -14.28 -3.99 4.32
N ASP A 22 -13.39 -3.00 4.31
CA ASP A 22 -11.97 -3.13 3.96
C ASP A 22 -11.26 -4.31 4.67
N ALA A 23 -11.51 -4.50 5.97
CA ALA A 23 -10.97 -5.63 6.73
C ALA A 23 -11.42 -7.00 6.18
N PHE A 24 -12.66 -7.10 5.70
CA PHE A 24 -13.16 -8.32 5.07
C PHE A 24 -12.45 -8.57 3.73
N VAL A 25 -12.28 -7.52 2.91
CA VAL A 25 -11.55 -7.63 1.64
C VAL A 25 -10.10 -8.06 1.88
N LEU A 26 -9.44 -7.50 2.90
CA LEU A 26 -8.08 -7.88 3.28
C LEU A 26 -7.99 -9.36 3.64
N ARG A 27 -8.86 -9.83 4.54
CA ARG A 27 -8.87 -11.22 5.02
C ARG A 27 -9.10 -12.23 3.89
N ASN A 28 -9.87 -11.85 2.87
CA ASN A 28 -10.20 -12.71 1.72
C ASN A 28 -9.31 -12.43 0.48
N SER A 29 -8.20 -11.71 0.66
CA SER A 29 -7.22 -11.47 -0.40
C SER A 29 -6.01 -12.40 -0.24
N SER A 30 -5.05 -12.32 -1.17
CA SER A 30 -3.75 -13.01 -1.09
C SER A 30 -2.73 -12.28 -0.21
N ILE A 31 -3.08 -11.08 0.31
CA ILE A 31 -2.16 -10.25 1.09
C ILE A 31 -1.72 -10.94 2.39
N PRO A 32 -2.60 -11.57 3.19
CA PRO A 32 -2.16 -12.23 4.42
C PRO A 32 -1.10 -13.31 4.17
N GLN A 33 -1.27 -14.13 3.13
CA GLN A 33 -0.31 -15.18 2.76
C GLN A 33 1.01 -14.57 2.26
N LEU A 34 0.94 -13.53 1.44
CA LEU A 34 2.13 -12.80 0.99
C LEU A 34 2.88 -12.17 2.17
N MET A 35 2.17 -11.51 3.08
CA MET A 35 2.79 -10.85 4.22
C MET A 35 3.40 -11.86 5.20
N ALA A 36 2.81 -13.05 5.35
CA ALA A 36 3.42 -14.12 6.13
C ALA A 36 4.78 -14.55 5.56
N GLN A 37 4.94 -14.60 4.24
CA GLN A 37 6.22 -14.88 3.59
C GLN A 37 7.21 -13.71 3.75
N LEU A 38 6.72 -12.48 3.74
CA LEU A 38 7.52 -11.25 3.86
C LEU A 38 7.80 -10.84 5.31
N GLN A 39 7.23 -11.50 6.31
CA GLN A 39 7.38 -11.12 7.72
C GLN A 39 8.85 -11.09 8.16
N ARG A 40 9.66 -12.04 7.69
CA ARG A 40 11.10 -12.11 7.97
C ARG A 40 11.87 -10.89 7.43
N HIS A 41 11.32 -10.19 6.45
CA HIS A 41 11.94 -9.05 5.78
C HIS A 41 11.58 -7.71 6.43
N ARG A 42 10.93 -7.71 7.60
CA ARG A 42 10.52 -6.49 8.33
C ARG A 42 9.72 -5.55 7.41
N VAL A 43 8.78 -6.11 6.65
CA VAL A 43 7.90 -5.37 5.76
C VAL A 43 6.57 -5.10 6.47
N TRP A 44 6.14 -3.84 6.48
CA TRP A 44 4.86 -3.43 7.04
C TRP A 44 3.97 -2.75 6.02
N LEU A 45 2.68 -3.04 6.10
CA LEU A 45 1.64 -2.30 5.42
C LEU A 45 1.09 -1.20 6.33
N ILE A 46 0.67 -0.10 5.70
CA ILE A 46 0.04 1.04 6.38
C ILE A 46 -1.47 0.96 6.10
N GLY A 47 -2.25 0.66 7.14
CA GLY A 47 -3.70 0.61 7.12
C GLY A 47 -4.35 1.83 7.77
N ASP A 48 -5.66 1.96 7.61
CA ASP A 48 -6.48 2.90 8.37
C ASP A 48 -7.09 2.27 9.64
N PHE A 49 -7.96 3.02 10.34
CA PHE A 49 -8.61 2.57 11.56
C PHE A 49 -9.60 1.42 11.39
N GLY A 50 -10.05 1.15 10.17
CA GLY A 50 -10.98 0.08 9.83
C GLY A 50 -10.33 -1.29 9.71
N TYR A 51 -9.00 -1.35 9.67
CA TYR A 51 -8.26 -2.61 9.61
C TYR A 51 -7.95 -3.17 11.00
N PRO A 52 -7.84 -4.51 11.14
CA PRO A 52 -7.38 -5.14 12.37
C PRO A 52 -5.91 -4.82 12.65
N LYS A 53 -5.52 -4.91 13.92
CA LYS A 53 -4.10 -4.87 14.32
C LYS A 53 -3.47 -6.23 13.99
N LEU A 54 -2.50 -6.24 13.08
CA LEU A 54 -1.73 -7.43 12.69
C LEU A 54 -0.24 -7.11 12.81
N SER A 55 0.60 -8.12 13.02
CA SER A 55 2.05 -7.95 13.17
C SER A 55 2.72 -7.25 11.98
N TRP A 56 2.14 -7.39 10.79
CA TRP A 56 2.60 -6.78 9.54
C TRP A 56 1.72 -5.62 9.05
N LEU A 57 0.69 -5.20 9.80
CA LEU A 57 -0.22 -4.11 9.44
C LEU A 57 -0.27 -3.03 10.53
N LEU A 58 0.36 -1.91 10.23
CA LEU A 58 0.35 -0.74 11.10
C LEU A 58 -0.95 0.03 10.92
N THR A 59 -1.55 0.42 12.04
CA THR A 59 -2.78 1.23 12.08
C THR A 59 -2.56 2.44 12.99
N PRO A 60 -3.27 3.56 12.74
CA PRO A 60 -3.08 4.76 13.55
C PRO A 60 -3.55 4.53 15.00
N VAL A 61 -2.96 5.27 15.94
CA VAL A 61 -3.38 5.26 17.35
C VAL A 61 -4.65 6.09 17.49
N ARG A 62 -5.74 5.49 18.01
CA ARG A 62 -7.06 6.15 18.08
C ARG A 62 -7.12 7.31 19.06
N ASN A 63 -6.42 7.21 20.18
CA ASN A 63 -6.41 8.23 21.23
C ASN A 63 -4.97 8.46 21.72
N PRO A 64 -4.14 9.20 20.95
CA PRO A 64 -2.74 9.42 21.29
C PRO A 64 -2.66 10.26 22.57
N ARG A 65 -1.95 9.75 23.58
CA ARG A 65 -1.74 10.40 24.88
C ARG A 65 -0.34 10.98 25.01
N THR A 66 0.60 10.51 24.21
CA THR A 66 2.01 10.90 24.28
C THR A 66 2.44 11.71 23.05
N GLY A 67 3.51 12.49 23.18
CA GLY A 67 4.14 13.16 22.03
C GLY A 67 4.59 12.16 20.96
N ALA A 68 5.06 10.99 21.38
CA ALA A 68 5.48 9.88 20.53
C ALA A 68 4.34 9.36 19.63
N GLU A 69 3.19 9.05 20.22
CA GLU A 69 2.01 8.60 19.48
C GLU A 69 1.50 9.67 18.52
N ASN A 70 1.58 10.95 18.90
CA ASN A 70 1.20 12.06 18.02
C ASN A 70 2.15 12.18 16.82
N ARG A 71 3.47 12.04 17.01
CA ARG A 71 4.43 12.03 15.90
C ARG A 71 4.25 10.81 15.00
N TYR A 72 4.01 9.64 15.59
CA TYR A 72 3.68 8.42 14.85
C TYR A 72 2.45 8.63 13.96
N ASN A 73 1.33 9.11 14.52
CA ASN A 73 0.11 9.35 13.75
C ASN A 73 0.32 10.40 12.64
N ASN A 74 1.13 11.43 12.90
CA ASN A 74 1.50 12.41 11.88
C ASN A 74 2.22 11.74 10.71
N VAL A 75 3.28 10.99 10.97
CA VAL A 75 4.05 10.27 9.94
C VAL A 75 3.19 9.22 9.24
N HIS A 76 2.43 8.42 9.98
CA HIS A 76 1.46 7.45 9.45
C HIS A 76 0.49 8.10 8.47
N GLY A 77 -0.08 9.25 8.83
CA GLY A 77 -0.95 10.04 7.95
C GLY A 77 -0.22 10.58 6.72
N ARG A 78 1.06 10.99 6.84
CA ARG A 78 1.86 11.39 5.67
C ARG A 78 2.08 10.24 4.70
N THR A 79 2.40 9.06 5.21
CA THR A 79 2.60 7.87 4.39
C THR A 79 1.30 7.43 3.72
N ARG A 80 0.17 7.46 4.44
CA ARG A 80 -1.15 7.12 3.87
C ARG A 80 -1.58 8.05 2.73
N ARG A 81 -1.16 9.32 2.74
CA ARG A 81 -1.45 10.25 1.63
C ARG A 81 -0.94 9.74 0.27
N ILE A 82 0.04 8.84 0.23
CA ILE A 82 0.52 8.24 -1.01
C ILE A 82 -0.60 7.46 -1.70
N VAL A 83 -1.29 6.55 -0.99
CA VAL A 83 -2.39 5.77 -1.58
C VAL A 83 -3.56 6.65 -2.00
N GLU A 84 -3.88 7.70 -1.24
CA GLU A 84 -4.91 8.68 -1.57
C GLU A 84 -4.58 9.48 -2.85
N ARG A 85 -3.30 9.87 -2.99
CA ARG A 85 -2.80 10.53 -4.21
C ARG A 85 -2.86 9.58 -5.41
N THR A 86 -2.47 8.32 -5.24
CA THR A 86 -2.58 7.30 -6.30
C THR A 86 -4.03 7.15 -6.76
N PHE A 87 -5.00 7.07 -5.84
CA PHE A 87 -6.42 7.05 -6.20
C PHE A 87 -6.88 8.32 -6.91
N SER A 88 -6.42 9.50 -6.47
CA SER A 88 -6.74 10.77 -7.12
C SER A 88 -6.21 10.82 -8.55
N LEU A 89 -4.98 10.34 -8.79
CA LEU A 89 -4.40 10.26 -10.14
C LEU A 89 -5.14 9.26 -11.03
N LEU A 90 -5.52 8.10 -10.51
CA LEU A 90 -6.35 7.15 -11.23
C LEU A 90 -7.68 7.78 -11.67
N LYS A 91 -8.36 8.49 -10.77
CA LYS A 91 -9.62 9.21 -11.07
C LYS A 91 -9.43 10.32 -12.10
N ALA A 92 -8.32 11.06 -12.03
CA ALA A 92 -8.00 12.13 -12.97
C ALA A 92 -7.68 11.59 -14.37
N ARG A 93 -6.90 10.51 -14.46
CA ARG A 93 -6.55 9.84 -15.72
C ARG A 93 -7.75 9.17 -16.36
N PHE A 94 -8.55 8.46 -15.57
CA PHE A 94 -9.70 7.69 -16.02
C PHE A 94 -10.99 8.35 -15.50
N ARG A 95 -11.42 9.43 -16.16
CA ARG A 95 -12.52 10.29 -15.72
C ARG A 95 -13.85 9.57 -15.47
N CYS A 96 -14.09 8.39 -16.04
CA CYS A 96 -15.25 7.55 -15.74
C CYS A 96 -15.25 6.93 -14.33
N LEU A 97 -14.18 7.13 -13.54
CA LEU A 97 -14.16 6.92 -12.08
C LEU A 97 -14.52 8.16 -11.28
N HIS A 98 -14.53 9.33 -11.94
CA HIS A 98 -14.89 10.59 -11.33
C HIS A 98 -16.40 10.80 -11.46
N PRO A 99 -17.09 11.32 -10.43
CA PRO A 99 -18.52 11.59 -10.50
C PRO A 99 -18.95 12.44 -11.71
N THR A 100 -18.05 13.27 -12.24
CA THR A 100 -18.30 14.14 -13.40
C THR A 100 -18.03 13.50 -14.75
N GLY A 101 -17.39 12.32 -14.82
CA GLY A 101 -17.05 11.67 -16.09
C GLY A 101 -18.00 10.53 -16.49
N GLY A 102 -19.15 10.44 -15.81
CA GLY A 102 -20.20 9.45 -16.06
C GLY A 102 -20.01 8.14 -15.31
N SER A 103 -21.07 7.31 -15.30
CA SER A 103 -21.08 5.97 -14.71
C SER A 103 -20.63 4.91 -15.72
N LEU A 104 -19.92 3.89 -15.26
CA LEU A 104 -19.63 2.71 -16.08
C LEU A 104 -20.89 1.84 -16.20
N TRP A 105 -21.56 1.92 -17.34
CA TRP A 105 -22.73 1.08 -17.67
C TRP A 105 -22.31 -0.31 -18.16
N TYR A 106 -21.55 -1.03 -17.33
CA TYR A 106 -21.10 -2.40 -17.61
C TYR A 106 -21.49 -3.33 -16.46
N SER A 107 -21.51 -4.63 -16.74
CA SER A 107 -21.68 -5.62 -15.67
C SER A 107 -20.57 -5.48 -14.62
N PRO A 108 -20.84 -5.78 -13.33
CA PRO A 108 -19.85 -5.67 -12.27
C PRO A 108 -18.53 -6.39 -12.58
N GLU A 109 -18.60 -7.55 -13.24
CA GLU A 109 -17.42 -8.35 -13.63
C GLU A 109 -16.57 -7.61 -14.66
N LYS A 110 -17.21 -6.95 -15.63
CA LYS A 110 -16.52 -6.15 -16.64
C LYS A 110 -15.91 -4.89 -16.02
N VAL A 111 -16.61 -4.23 -15.11
CA VAL A 111 -16.07 -3.11 -14.34
C VAL A 111 -14.82 -3.54 -13.54
N CYS A 112 -14.87 -4.69 -12.88
CA CYS A 112 -13.72 -5.23 -12.14
C CYS A 112 -12.49 -5.43 -13.04
N ARG A 113 -12.68 -6.00 -14.24
CA ARG A 113 -11.59 -6.16 -15.22
C ARG A 113 -11.02 -4.81 -15.68
N ILE A 114 -11.90 -3.85 -15.96
CA ILE A 114 -11.51 -2.49 -16.36
C ILE A 114 -10.64 -1.84 -15.26
N VAL A 115 -11.03 -1.95 -13.99
CA VAL A 115 -10.26 -1.41 -12.86
C VAL A 115 -8.86 -2.02 -12.80
N VAL A 116 -8.72 -3.34 -12.99
CA VAL A 116 -7.40 -4.00 -13.01
C VAL A 116 -6.53 -3.47 -14.16
N VAL A 117 -7.09 -3.38 -15.37
CA VAL A 117 -6.38 -2.84 -16.54
C VAL A 117 -5.92 -1.40 -16.30
N TRP A 118 -6.73 -0.58 -15.63
CA TRP A 118 -6.33 0.78 -15.28
C TRP A 118 -5.18 0.86 -14.29
N CYS A 119 -5.15 0.00 -13.28
CA CYS A 119 -3.99 -0.10 -12.40
C CYS A 119 -2.71 -0.45 -13.18
N MET A 120 -2.81 -1.38 -14.15
CA MET A 120 -1.69 -1.74 -15.02
C MET A 120 -1.24 -0.57 -15.92
N LEU A 121 -2.20 0.12 -16.55
CA LEU A 121 -1.91 1.29 -17.40
C LEU A 121 -1.31 2.45 -16.59
N HIS A 122 -1.75 2.65 -15.35
CA HIS A 122 -1.17 3.62 -14.44
C HIS A 122 0.31 3.33 -14.14
N ASN A 123 0.63 2.07 -13.83
CA ASN A 123 2.01 1.63 -13.61
C ASN A 123 2.87 1.79 -14.86
N LEU A 124 2.33 1.47 -16.05
CA LEU A 124 3.02 1.68 -17.33
C LEU A 124 3.32 3.16 -17.57
N ALA A 125 2.34 4.03 -17.31
CA ALA A 125 2.53 5.47 -17.43
C ALA A 125 3.57 6.01 -16.44
N LEU A 126 3.58 5.53 -15.19
CA LEU A 126 4.62 5.88 -14.22
C LEU A 126 6.02 5.47 -14.72
N THR A 127 6.17 4.24 -15.22
CA THR A 127 7.46 3.73 -15.70
C THR A 127 7.99 4.57 -16.86
N ARG A 128 7.13 4.94 -17.82
CA ARG A 128 7.52 5.78 -18.95
C ARG A 128 7.90 7.20 -18.54
N VAL A 129 7.15 7.80 -17.61
CA VAL A 129 7.49 9.13 -17.06
C VAL A 129 8.84 9.08 -16.33
N VAL A 130 9.07 8.07 -15.50
CA VAL A 130 10.37 7.90 -14.81
C VAL A 130 11.51 7.69 -15.79
N SER A 131 11.31 6.90 -16.85
CA SER A 131 12.32 6.66 -17.88
C SER A 131 12.67 7.95 -18.63
N TYR A 132 11.66 8.72 -19.04
CA TYR A 132 11.85 10.02 -19.69
C TYR A 132 12.61 11.02 -18.80
N LEU A 133 12.25 11.11 -17.51
CA LEU A 133 12.94 11.99 -16.56
C LEU A 133 14.38 11.55 -16.28
N LYS A 134 14.66 10.24 -16.31
CA LYS A 134 16.03 9.71 -16.19
C LYS A 134 16.87 10.03 -17.43
N GLU A 135 16.28 9.94 -18.62
CA GLU A 135 16.91 10.32 -19.88
C GLU A 135 17.26 11.82 -19.91
N GLU A 136 16.36 12.70 -19.44
CA GLU A 136 16.65 14.15 -19.36
C GLU A 136 17.66 14.51 -18.26
N ARG A 137 17.76 13.71 -17.19
CA ARG A 137 18.66 13.97 -16.06
C ARG A 137 20.04 13.32 -16.19
N GLY A 138 20.24 12.44 -17.18
CA GLY A 138 21.52 11.75 -17.42
C GLY A 138 21.90 10.71 -16.35
N ASP A 139 20.96 10.30 -15.50
CA ASP A 139 21.23 9.40 -14.36
C ASP A 139 21.07 7.93 -14.76
N ASN A 140 22.13 7.31 -15.29
CA ASN A 140 22.23 5.85 -15.43
C ASN A 140 22.61 5.20 -14.09
N ALA A 141 21.65 5.09 -13.17
CA ALA A 141 21.84 4.32 -11.93
C ALA A 141 21.45 2.85 -12.15
N ALA A 142 22.47 2.00 -12.19
CA ALA A 142 22.35 0.55 -12.25
C ALA A 142 21.46 -0.01 -11.12
N MET A 143 20.65 -1.01 -11.46
CA MET A 143 19.94 -1.84 -10.49
C MET A 143 20.98 -2.53 -9.59
N VAL A 144 21.00 -2.19 -8.31
CA VAL A 144 21.74 -2.94 -7.30
C VAL A 144 20.97 -4.25 -7.06
N ALA A 145 21.53 -5.36 -7.54
CA ALA A 145 21.14 -6.68 -7.07
C ALA A 145 21.53 -6.77 -5.59
N VAL A 146 20.53 -6.98 -4.73
CA VAL A 146 20.78 -7.32 -3.33
C VAL A 146 20.97 -8.82 -3.30
N ASP A 147 22.23 -9.24 -3.14
CA ASP A 147 22.56 -10.61 -2.76
C ASP A 147 22.06 -10.82 -1.33
N THR A 148 21.10 -11.73 -1.17
CA THR A 148 20.62 -12.18 0.13
C THR A 148 21.35 -13.47 0.46
N GLU A 149 22.37 -13.40 1.31
CA GLU A 149 22.88 -14.58 2.01
C GLU A 149 21.90 -14.91 3.14
N ASP A 150 21.16 -16.01 2.96
CA ASP A 150 20.28 -16.59 3.96
C ASP A 150 21.12 -17.19 5.10
N SER A 151 21.08 -16.56 6.27
CA SER A 151 21.44 -17.20 7.53
C SER A 151 20.15 -17.40 8.34
N GLU A 152 19.73 -18.66 8.40
CA GLU A 152 18.53 -19.14 9.10
C GLU A 152 18.73 -19.05 10.62
N GLU A 153 18.05 -18.10 11.26
CA GLU A 153 17.75 -18.20 12.69
C GLU A 153 16.23 -18.32 12.86
N GLU A 154 15.79 -19.47 13.37
CA GLU A 154 14.42 -19.74 13.80
C GLU A 154 14.27 -19.28 15.25
N GLY A 155 13.59 -18.15 15.46
CA GLY A 155 13.11 -17.72 16.76
C GLY A 155 11.58 -17.79 16.80
N GLU A 156 11.03 -18.50 17.77
CA GLU A 156 9.60 -18.51 18.08
C GLU A 156 9.16 -17.10 18.52
N GLU A 157 8.48 -16.34 17.65
CA GLU A 157 8.04 -14.98 17.98
C GLU A 157 6.69 -14.98 18.72
N GLU A 158 6.80 -14.66 20.01
CA GLU A 158 5.75 -14.15 20.89
C GLU A 158 4.93 -13.03 20.20
N HIS A 159 3.64 -12.89 20.54
CA HIS A 159 2.76 -11.84 20.00
C HIS A 159 3.20 -10.45 20.52
N VAL A 160 4.28 -9.90 19.97
CA VAL A 160 4.77 -8.57 20.28
C VAL A 160 3.90 -7.53 19.55
N ASP A 161 3.42 -6.52 20.27
CA ASP A 161 2.73 -5.37 19.68
C ASP A 161 3.72 -4.51 18.90
N ASN A 162 4.02 -4.92 17.67
CA ASN A 162 5.01 -4.31 16.76
C ASN A 162 4.82 -2.80 16.60
N ARG A 163 3.58 -2.30 16.67
CA ARG A 163 3.29 -0.88 16.62
C ARG A 163 3.83 -0.16 17.85
N THR A 164 3.60 -0.71 19.04
CA THR A 164 4.07 -0.11 20.30
C THR A 164 5.59 -0.11 20.37
N HIS A 165 6.23 -1.21 19.96
CA HIS A 165 7.68 -1.27 19.80
C HIS A 165 8.20 -0.20 18.84
N MET A 166 7.58 -0.05 17.67
CA MET A 166 7.97 0.95 16.67
C MET A 166 7.80 2.39 17.18
N ILE A 167 6.74 2.68 17.92
CA ILE A 167 6.52 4.01 18.51
C ILE A 167 7.63 4.33 19.52
N GLN A 168 7.96 3.39 20.40
CA GLN A 168 8.99 3.59 21.42
C GLN A 168 10.40 3.72 20.82
N GLN A 169 10.69 2.94 19.77
CA GLN A 169 12.01 2.91 19.16
C GLN A 169 12.28 4.14 18.27
N TYR A 170 11.30 4.60 17.48
CA TYR A 170 11.53 5.58 16.42
C TYR A 170 10.92 6.96 16.66
N PHE A 171 10.04 7.12 17.66
CA PHE A 171 9.29 8.36 17.87
C PHE A 171 9.49 8.93 19.28
N GLN A 172 10.74 9.17 19.71
CA GLN A 172 11.09 9.82 20.98
C GLN A 172 10.85 11.34 21.00
#